data_AF-A0A3A1TWH4-F1
#
_entry.id   AF-A0A3A1TWH4-F1
#
_cell.length_a   1.000
_cell.length_b   1.000
_cell.length_c   1.000
_cell.angle_alpha   90.00
_cell.angle_beta   90.00
_cell.angle_gamma   90.00
#
_symmetry.space_group_name_H-M   'P 1'
#
loop_
_entity.id
_entity.type
_entity.pdbx_description
1 polymer ?
#
loop_
_entity_poly.entity_id
_entity_poly.type
_entity_poly.pdbx_seq_one_letter_code
_entity_poly.pdbx_strand_id
1 'polypeptide(L)' 'MRSVRLMPETFDAEQVILEVTGTLLSKFPDKDPADVERAVREQVEDLQRRPVRDYVSVLARRAAKKQLESKD' A
#
# COMPACT_ATOMS: atom_id res chain seq x y z
N MET A 1 -29.67 1.97 15.85
CA MET A 1 -28.71 1.89 14.74
C MET A 1 -27.40 2.54 15.18
N ARG A 2 -26.32 1.75 15.33
CA ARG A 2 -24.99 2.31 15.65
C ARG A 2 -24.30 2.68 14.34
N SER A 3 -24.11 3.98 14.12
CA SER A 3 -23.32 4.50 13.01
C SER A 3 -21.87 4.07 13.16
N VAL A 4 -21.39 3.23 12.23
CA VAL A 4 -19.98 2.85 12.15
C VAL A 4 -19.22 4.04 11.56
N ARG A 5 -18.50 4.77 12.40
CA ARG A 5 -17.51 5.74 11.92
C ARG A 5 -16.27 4.95 11.52
N LEU A 6 -16.09 4.73 10.22
CA LEU A 6 -14.92 4.07 9.64
C LEU A 6 -13.68 4.91 9.95
N MET A 7 -12.80 4.39 10.81
CA MET A 7 -11.45 4.92 11.00
C MET A 7 -10.51 4.13 10.08
N PRO A 8 -9.65 4.83 9.33
CA PRO A 8 -8.75 4.18 8.41
C PRO A 8 -7.58 3.42 9.12
N GLU A 9 -7.37 2.11 8.88
CA GLU A 9 -6.05 1.41 9.01
C GLU A 9 -4.84 2.32 8.68
N THR A 10 -3.97 2.56 9.66
CA THR A 10 -2.83 3.48 9.49
C THR A 10 -1.81 2.90 8.52
N PHE A 11 -1.59 3.61 7.41
CA PHE A 11 -0.61 3.31 6.37
C PHE A 11 0.82 3.17 6.94
N ASP A 12 1.50 2.05 6.66
CA ASP A 12 2.93 1.82 6.96
C ASP A 12 3.76 2.00 5.69
N ALA A 13 4.47 3.13 5.62
CA ALA A 13 5.26 3.53 4.48
C ALA A 13 6.44 2.58 4.21
N GLU A 14 7.17 2.16 5.24
CA GLU A 14 8.39 1.36 5.09
C GLU A 14 8.05 -0.07 4.65
N GLN A 15 6.95 -0.63 5.15
CA GLN A 15 6.47 -1.92 4.67
C GLN A 15 6.06 -1.86 3.19
N VAL A 16 5.35 -0.80 2.78
CA VAL A 16 5.00 -0.57 1.36
C VAL A 16 6.25 -0.39 0.51
N ILE A 17 7.25 0.34 1.00
CA ILE A 17 8.53 0.52 0.30
C ILE A 17 9.20 -0.83 0.08
N LEU A 18 9.32 -1.67 1.11
CA LEU A 18 9.98 -2.97 1.02
C LEU A 18 9.24 -3.96 0.10
N GLU A 19 7.93 -4.07 0.22
CA GLU A 19 7.11 -4.96 -0.62
C GLU A 19 7.12 -4.53 -2.09
N VAL A 20 6.98 -3.22 -2.35
CA VAL A 20 7.00 -2.67 -3.70
C VAL A 20 8.39 -2.77 -4.31
N THR A 21 9.45 -2.49 -3.53
CA THR A 21 10.85 -2.62 -3.99
C THR A 21 11.16 -4.07 -4.38
N GLY A 22 10.83 -5.06 -3.54
CA GLY A 22 11.02 -6.47 -3.87
C GLY A 22 10.24 -6.91 -5.12
N THR A 23 9.01 -6.41 -5.26
CA THR A 23 8.19 -6.67 -6.46
C THR A 23 8.79 -6.03 -7.71
N LEU A 24 9.33 -4.82 -7.61
CA LEU A 24 9.94 -4.11 -8.74
C LEU A 24 11.28 -4.71 -9.13
N LEU A 25 12.12 -5.12 -8.18
CA LEU A 25 13.38 -5.81 -8.45
C LEU A 25 13.14 -7.14 -9.19
N SER A 26 12.06 -7.85 -8.87
CA SER A 26 11.66 -9.06 -9.59
C SER A 26 11.25 -8.78 -11.04
N LYS A 27 10.77 -7.56 -11.34
CA LYS A 27 10.33 -7.13 -12.68
C LYS A 27 11.39 -6.39 -13.48
N PHE A 28 12.34 -5.77 -12.79
CA PHE A 28 13.41 -4.96 -13.35
C PHE A 28 14.76 -5.46 -12.80
N PRO A 29 15.15 -6.72 -13.10
CA PRO A 29 16.35 -7.32 -12.54
C PRO A 29 17.65 -6.62 -12.97
N ASP A 30 17.62 -5.89 -14.10
CA ASP A 30 18.76 -5.16 -14.64
C ASP A 30 18.93 -3.75 -14.05
N LYS A 31 18.04 -3.34 -13.14
CA LYS A 31 18.10 -2.03 -12.46
C LYS A 31 18.85 -2.15 -11.14
N ASP A 32 19.59 -1.10 -10.80
CA ASP A 32 20.25 -1.00 -9.50
C ASP A 32 19.20 -1.02 -8.39
N PRO A 33 19.29 -1.94 -7.41
CA PRO A 33 18.41 -1.97 -6.25
C PRO A 33 18.31 -0.63 -5.52
N ALA A 34 19.40 0.12 -5.43
CA ALA A 34 19.42 1.42 -4.76
C ALA A 34 18.59 2.47 -5.52
N ASP A 35 18.62 2.42 -6.85
CA ASP A 35 17.80 3.30 -7.69
C ASP A 35 16.31 2.97 -7.59
N VAL A 36 15.98 1.68 -7.54
CA VAL A 36 14.60 1.20 -7.38
C VAL A 36 14.05 1.59 -6.01
N GLU A 37 14.80 1.36 -4.94
CA GLU A 37 14.37 1.73 -3.58
C GLU A 37 14.20 3.24 -3.44
N ARG A 38 15.14 4.04 -3.95
CA ARG A 38 15.05 5.51 -3.94
C ARG A 38 13.79 5.99 -4.66
N ALA A 39 13.52 5.48 -5.87
CA ALA A 39 12.32 5.84 -6.62
C ALA A 39 11.04 5.48 -5.86
N VAL A 40 10.98 4.32 -5.20
CA VAL A 40 9.83 3.90 -4.40
C VAL A 40 9.64 4.79 -3.18
N ARG A 41 10.73 5.12 -2.47
CA ARG A 41 10.72 6.03 -1.31
C ARG A 41 10.17 7.40 -1.67
N GLU A 42 10.67 8.01 -2.75
CA GLU A 42 10.20 9.31 -3.22
C GLU A 42 8.69 9.32 -3.52
N GLN A 43 8.19 8.28 -4.19
CA GLN A 43 6.76 8.17 -4.51
C GLN A 43 5.90 7.95 -3.25
N VAL A 44 6.36 7.13 -2.31
CA VAL A 44 5.66 6.89 -1.04
C VAL A 44 5.62 8.15 -0.18
N GLU A 45 6.67 8.96 -0.20
CA GLU A 45 6.73 10.22 0.52
C GLU A 45 5.83 11.30 -0.12
N ASP A 46 5.75 11.38 -1.46
CA ASP A 46 4.80 12.26 -2.15
C ASP A 46 3.35 11.89 -1.83
N LEU A 47 3.03 10.60 -1.84
CA LEU A 47 1.68 10.10 -1.60
C LEU A 47 1.22 10.31 -0.16
N GLN A 48 2.13 10.31 0.83
CA GLN A 48 1.83 10.60 2.22
C GLN A 48 1.47 12.06 2.50
N ARG A 49 1.99 12.99 1.69
CA ARG A 49 1.69 14.43 1.81
C ARG A 49 0.28 14.75 1.30
N ARG A 50 -0.39 13.81 0.64
CA ARG A 50 -1.76 13.92 0.15
C ARG A 50 -2.74 13.43 1.24
N PRO A 51 -3.90 14.07 1.47
CA PRO A 51 -4.80 13.70 2.58
C PRO A 51 -5.32 12.25 2.49
N VAL A 52 -4.78 11.40 3.37
CA VAL A 52 -4.80 9.92 3.36
C VAL A 52 -6.15 9.25 3.72
N ARG A 53 -7.25 9.99 3.93
CA ARG A 53 -8.56 9.41 4.31
C ARG A 53 -9.16 8.44 3.27
N ASP A 54 -8.77 8.57 2.00
CA ASP A 54 -9.23 7.69 0.91
C ASP A 54 -8.39 6.42 0.75
N TYR A 55 -7.15 6.40 1.26
CA TYR A 55 -6.23 5.29 1.00
C TYR A 55 -6.62 4.01 1.75
N VAL A 56 -7.52 4.12 2.72
CA VAL A 56 -7.67 3.12 3.75
C VAL A 56 -9.07 2.54 3.84
N SER A 57 -10.09 3.32 3.46
CA SER A 57 -11.33 2.73 2.97
C SER A 57 -11.07 1.76 1.80
N VAL A 58 -10.03 2.02 1.01
CA VAL A 58 -9.57 1.18 -0.11
C VAL A 58 -8.90 -0.12 0.37
N LEU A 59 -7.95 -0.06 1.30
CA LEU A 59 -7.26 -1.26 1.79
C LEU A 59 -8.19 -2.19 2.59
N ALA A 60 -9.05 -1.64 3.45
CA ALA A 60 -10.02 -2.40 4.22
C ALA A 60 -11.08 -3.10 3.34
N ARG A 61 -11.52 -2.47 2.24
CA ARG A 61 -12.43 -3.10 1.26
C ARG A 61 -11.75 -4.24 0.51
N ARG A 62 -10.47 -4.08 0.18
CA ARG A 62 -9.69 -5.07 -0.58
C ARG A 62 -9.47 -6.34 0.24
N ALA A 63 -9.18 -6.21 1.53
CA ALA A 63 -9.07 -7.35 2.44
C ALA A 63 -10.42 -8.06 2.64
N ALA A 64 -11.51 -7.31 2.85
CA ALA A 64 -12.85 -7.88 3.04
C ALA A 64 -13.36 -8.64 1.80
N LYS A 65 -13.10 -8.16 0.58
CA LYS A 65 -13.43 -8.85 -0.68
C LYS A 65 -12.67 -10.18 -0.81
N LYS A 66 -11.37 -10.15 -0.52
CA LYS A 66 -10.51 -11.34 -0.60
C LYS A 66 -10.97 -12.44 0.37
N GLN A 67 -11.49 -12.06 1.54
CA GLN A 67 -12.06 -12.97 2.52
C GLN A 67 -13.43 -13.55 2.15
N LEU A 68 -14.21 -12.85 1.31
CA LEU A 68 -15.51 -13.34 0.83
C LEU A 68 -15.37 -14.28 -0.38
N GLU A 69 -14.46 -14.00 -1.31
CA GLU A 69 -14.18 -14.83 -2.49
C GLU A 69 -13.45 -16.14 -2.15
N SER A 70 -12.97 -16.28 -0.91
CA SER A 70 -12.33 -17.51 -0.40
C SER A 70 -13.30 -18.42 0.37
N LYS A 71 -14.60 -18.09 0.39
CA LYS A 71 -15.69 -18.98 0.84
C LYS A 71 -16.49 -19.47 -0.37
N ASP A 72 -15.97 -20.49 -1.04
CA ASP A 72 -16.67 -21.47 -1.90
C ASP A 72 -15.95 -22.82 -1.78
#